data_AF-A0A8J2JNX5-F1
#
_entry.id   AF-A0A8J2JNX5-F1
#
_cell.length_a   1.000
_cell.length_b   1.000
_cell.length_c   1.000
_cell.angle_alpha   90.00
_cell.angle_beta   90.00
_cell.angle_gamma   90.00
#
_symmetry.space_group_name_H-M   'P 1'
#
loop_
_entity.id
_entity.type
_entity.pdbx_description
1 polymer ?
#
loop_
_entity_poly.entity_id
_entity_poly.type
_entity_poly.pdbx_seq_one_letter_code
_entity_poly.pdbx_strand_id
1 'polypeptide(L)' 'KVFVHHNAARSDTARLTEQYAKDLQDRTEITIFKNTEIPAKSPDVSPRDFFGFGFLTQTLQRTKDYDERAVEKLRE' A
#
# COMPACT_ATOMS: atom_id res chain seq x y z
N LYS A 1 5.58 16.58 -9.60
CA LYS A 1 4.39 15.73 -9.89
C LYS A 1 4.34 14.63 -8.86
N VAL A 2 3.18 14.44 -8.23
CA VAL A 2 2.99 13.44 -7.17
C VAL A 2 2.25 12.24 -7.77
N PHE A 3 2.80 11.05 -7.58
CA PHE A 3 2.18 9.79 -8.02
C PHE A 3 1.81 8.96 -6.79
N VAL A 4 0.58 8.47 -6.76
CA VAL A 4 0.08 7.61 -5.69
C VAL A 4 0.02 6.18 -6.19
N HIS A 5 0.89 5.35 -5.62
CA HIS A 5 0.83 3.90 -5.73
C HIS A 5 0.10 3.34 -4.52
N HIS A 6 -0.93 2.51 -4.75
CA HIS A 6 -1.70 1.82 -3.71
C HIS A 6 -1.78 0.33 -4.06
N ASN A 7 -2.41 -0.49 -3.21
CA ASN A 7 -2.70 -1.88 -3.58
C ASN A 7 -4.15 -1.98 -4.08
N ALA A 8 -4.55 -3.17 -4.53
CA ALA A 8 -5.92 -3.45 -4.94
C ALA A 8 -6.75 -4.02 -3.77
N ALA A 9 -6.61 -3.45 -2.55
CA ALA A 9 -7.44 -3.84 -1.42
C ALA A 9 -8.92 -3.51 -1.68
N ARG A 10 -9.84 -4.27 -1.09
CA ARG A 10 -11.29 -4.09 -1.30
C ARG A 10 -11.79 -2.69 -0.91
N SER A 11 -11.17 -2.07 0.09
CA SER A 11 -11.44 -0.67 0.48
C SER A 11 -11.03 0.32 -0.60
N ASP A 12 -9.94 0.03 -1.30
CA ASP A 12 -9.29 0.92 -2.26
C ASP A 12 -9.97 0.80 -3.63
N THR A 13 -10.56 -0.36 -3.93
CA THR A 13 -11.42 -0.60 -5.09
C THR A 13 -12.90 -0.28 -4.83
N ALA A 14 -13.27 0.23 -3.66
CA ALA A 14 -14.65 0.56 -3.36
C ALA A 14 -15.10 1.77 -4.20
N ARG A 15 -16.34 1.74 -4.70
CA ARG A 15 -16.89 2.82 -5.56
C ARG A 15 -16.73 4.22 -4.97
N LEU A 16 -16.93 4.37 -3.66
CA LEU A 16 -16.75 5.66 -2.97
C LEU A 16 -15.30 6.13 -3.00
N THR A 17 -14.36 5.21 -2.80
CA THR A 17 -12.93 5.49 -2.85
C THR A 17 -12.49 5.86 -4.25
N GLU A 18 -12.98 5.16 -5.27
CA GLU A 18 -12.69 5.48 -6.68
C GLU A 18 -13.24 6.85 -7.10
N GLN A 19 -14.47 7.18 -6.68
CA GLN A 19 -15.07 8.49 -6.92
C GLN A 19 -14.26 9.60 -6.25
N TYR A 20 -13.84 9.38 -5.01
CA TYR A 20 -13.01 10.34 -4.28
C TYR A 20 -11.62 10.48 -4.90
N ALA A 21 -10.99 9.38 -5.30
CA ALA A 21 -9.69 9.38 -5.98
C ALA A 21 -9.76 10.17 -7.29
N LYS A 22 -10.86 10.06 -8.04
CA LYS A 22 -11.09 10.86 -9.24
C LYS A 22 -11.26 12.35 -8.92
N ASP A 23 -12.09 12.71 -7.94
CA ASP A 23 -12.25 14.11 -7.49
C ASP A 23 -10.90 14.72 -7.04
N LEU A 24 -10.08 13.93 -6.35
CA LEU A 24 -8.76 14.35 -5.90
C LEU A 24 -7.82 14.61 -7.08
N GLN A 25 -7.81 13.74 -8.09
CA GLN A 25 -7.03 13.94 -9.31
C GLN A 25 -7.50 15.16 -10.11
N ASP A 26 -8.81 15.42 -10.15
CA ASP A 26 -9.37 16.57 -10.88
C ASP A 26 -9.05 17.90 -10.17
N ARG A 27 -8.96 17.89 -8.83
CA ARG A 27 -8.71 19.10 -8.01
C ARG A 27 -7.23 19.36 -7.74
N THR A 28 -6.34 18.42 -8.02
CA THR A 28 -4.92 18.50 -7.67
C THR A 28 -4.04 18.04 -8.83
N GLU A 29 -2.73 18.29 -8.77
CA GLU A 29 -1.79 17.75 -9.75
C GLU A 29 -1.29 16.33 -9.39
N ILE A 30 -2.06 15.61 -8.57
CA ILE A 30 -1.74 14.24 -8.17
C ILE A 30 -2.23 13.28 -9.26
N THR A 31 -1.40 12.31 -9.60
CA THR A 31 -1.78 11.17 -10.46
C THR A 31 -1.91 9.94 -9.58
N ILE A 32 -3.08 9.29 -9.61
CA ILE A 32 -3.32 8.04 -8.87
C ILE A 32 -3.41 6.92 -9.90
N PHE A 33 -2.56 5.90 -9.76
CA PHE A 33 -2.57 4.76 -10.67
C PHE A 33 -3.90 4.03 -10.63
N LYS A 34 -4.36 3.50 -11.76
CA LYS A 34 -5.60 2.73 -11.78
C LYS A 34 -5.38 1.37 -11.12
N ASN A 35 -6.43 0.85 -10.48
CA ASN A 35 -6.42 -0.50 -9.91
C ASN A 35 -5.95 -1.57 -10.91
N THR A 36 -6.25 -1.41 -12.20
CA THR A 36 -5.84 -2.34 -13.27
C THR A 36 -4.35 -2.31 -13.61
N GLU A 37 -3.65 -1.24 -13.22
CA GLU A 37 -2.21 -1.07 -13.48
C GLU A 37 -1.36 -1.67 -12.35
N ILE A 38 -2.00 -2.07 -11.24
CA ILE A 38 -1.35 -2.60 -10.05
C ILE A 38 -1.57 -4.11 -10.01
N PRO A 39 -0.53 -4.93 -10.21
CA PRO A 39 -0.70 -6.38 -10.26
C PRO A 39 -1.15 -6.91 -8.89
N ALA A 40 -2.12 -7.83 -8.92
CA ALA A 40 -2.66 -8.44 -7.72
C ALA A 40 -1.63 -9.40 -7.10
N LYS A 41 -1.54 -9.39 -5.76
CA LYS A 41 -0.61 -10.24 -4.99
C LYS A 41 0.87 -10.03 -5.36
N SER A 42 1.27 -8.78 -5.56
CA SER A 42 2.64 -8.43 -5.91
C SER A 42 3.23 -7.47 -4.87
N PRO A 43 3.49 -7.95 -3.63
CA PRO A 43 4.10 -7.11 -2.60
C PRO A 43 5.54 -6.68 -2.94
N ASP A 44 6.20 -7.42 -3.84
CA ASP A 44 7.54 -7.12 -4.37
C ASP A 44 7.58 -5.86 -5.23
N VAL A 45 6.50 -5.53 -5.93
CA VAL A 45 6.42 -4.29 -6.73
C VAL A 45 5.92 -3.09 -5.92
N SER A 46 5.39 -3.32 -4.72
CA SER A 46 4.93 -2.27 -3.80
C SER A 46 6.12 -1.76 -2.98
N PRO A 47 6.55 -0.48 -3.15
CA PRO A 47 7.68 0.04 -2.38
C PRO A 47 7.41 0.05 -0.87
N ARG A 48 6.14 0.19 -0.48
CA ARG A 48 5.72 0.14 0.93
C ARG A 48 5.93 -1.26 1.51
N ASP A 49 5.46 -2.28 0.81
CA ASP A 49 5.47 -3.65 1.33
C ASP A 49 6.88 -4.24 1.28
N PHE A 50 7.58 -4.07 0.16
CA PHE A 50 8.94 -4.59 -0.01
C PHE A 50 9.97 -3.88 0.89
N PHE A 51 10.07 -2.54 0.82
CA PHE A 51 11.08 -1.81 1.59
C PHE A 51 10.56 -1.33 2.95
N GLY A 52 9.40 -0.66 2.98
CA GLY A 52 8.88 -0.04 4.20
C GLY A 52 8.60 -1.06 5.31
N PHE A 53 7.70 -2.01 5.06
CA PHE A 53 7.37 -3.06 6.02
C PHE A 53 8.50 -4.07 6.19
N GLY A 54 9.30 -4.34 5.16
CA GLY A 54 10.51 -5.15 5.27
C GLY A 54 11.50 -4.58 6.29
N PHE A 55 11.82 -3.29 6.19
CA PHE A 55 12.70 -2.59 7.13
C PHE A 55 12.10 -2.50 8.54
N LEU A 56 10.81 -2.18 8.63
CA LEU A 56 10.09 -2.12 9.91
C LEU A 56 10.14 -3.47 10.62
N THR A 57 9.88 -4.56 9.90
CA THR A 57 9.92 -5.92 10.43
C THR A 57 11.30 -6.26 11.01
N GLN A 58 12.37 -5.98 10.26
CA GLN A 58 13.74 -6.22 10.73
C GLN A 58 14.08 -5.40 11.97
N THR A 59 13.53 -4.20 12.08
CA THR A 59 13.73 -3.33 13.24
C THR A 59 12.95 -3.85 14.45
N LEU A 60 11.69 -4.26 14.27
CA LEU A 60 10.86 -4.83 15.33
C LEU A 60 11.41 -6.16 15.84
N GLN A 61 12.01 -6.99 14.98
CA GLN A 61 12.70 -8.23 15.39
C GLN A 61 13.84 -8.00 16.39
N ARG A 62 14.34 -6.76 16.49
CA ARG A 62 15.41 -6.39 17.42
C ARG A 62 14.88 -5.78 18.72
N THR A 63 13.57 -5.55 18.83
CA THR A 63 12.94 -5.02 20.04
C THR A 63 12.37 -6.13 20.91
N LYS A 64 12.13 -5.83 22.19
CA LYS A 64 11.52 -6.79 23.14
C LYS A 64 10.03 -7.02 22.90
N ASP A 65 9.40 -6.18 22.08
CA ASP A 65 7.97 -6.22 21.76
C ASP A 65 7.69 -6.98 20.45
N TYR A 66 8.66 -7.78 19.98
CA TYR A 66 8.51 -8.58 18.79
C TYR A 66 7.45 -9.68 18.99
N ASP A 67 6.37 -9.61 18.20
CA ASP A 67 5.41 -10.70 18.05
C ASP A 67 5.46 -11.21 16.60
N GLU A 68 5.95 -12.44 16.44
CA GLU A 68 6.07 -13.12 15.15
C GLU A 68 4.73 -13.23 14.42
N ARG A 69 3.61 -13.39 15.14
CA ARG A 69 2.26 -13.46 14.56
C ARG A 69 1.80 -12.11 14.02
N ALA A 70 2.21 -11.02 14.67
CA ALA A 70 1.89 -9.67 14.22
C ALA A 70 2.67 -9.31 12.95
N VAL A 71 3.91 -9.80 12.84
CA VAL A 71 4.75 -9.59 11.66
C VAL A 71 4.30 -10.40 10.46
N GLU A 72 3.85 -11.65 10.65
CA GLU A 72 3.35 -12.48 9.54
C GLU A 72 2.17 -11.79 8.82
N LYS A 73 1.28 -11.14 9.58
CA LYS A 73 0.15 -10.36 9.04
C LYS A 73 0.56 -9.14 8.20
N LEU A 74 1.78 -8.65 8.33
CA LEU A 74 2.30 -7.54 7.51
C LEU A 74 2.85 -8.02 6.16
N ARG A 75 2.98 -9.34 5.96
CA ARG A 75 3.53 -9.96 4.75
C ARG A 75 2.45 -10.47 3.79
N GLU A 76 1.20 -10.58 4.25
CA GLU A 76 0.02 -11.00 3.48
C GLU A 76 -0.68 -9.82 2.79
#